data_AF-A0A5B0NBR2-F1
#
_entry.id   AF-A0A5B0NBR2-F1
#
_cell.length_a   1.000
_cell.length_b   1.000
_cell.length_c   1.000
_cell.angle_alpha   90.00
_cell.angle_beta   90.00
_cell.angle_gamma   90.00
#
_symmetry.space_group_name_H-M   'P 1'
#
loop_
_entity.id
_entity.type
_entity.pdbx_description
1 polymer ?
#
loop_
_entity_poly.entity_id
_entity_poly.type
_entity_poly.pdbx_seq_one_letter_code
_entity_poly.pdbx_strand_id
1 'polypeptide(L)'
;MHNSLPSADYNVNPKGRNIAELIEIFTSFHIFDKHGKFHTDLALLFQLIENQKEYCPHQFERFQENQNGFEEKFNLMSSSFQLIQELENIQIQLKKQFKLFQGKLTSSPEENVEISKKNIKDLHILAKYFRILLSENLDKLRPINPEDPLYRYSNCDIIRARIDNLKSRIIDLTKYYESHASQSSFMSFISGWIPSKGS
;
A
#
# COMPACT_ATOMS: atom_id res chain seq x y z
N MET A 1 -14.56 29.86 -36.47
CA MET A 1 -15.30 28.63 -36.14
C MET A 1 -14.68 28.06 -34.89
N HIS A 2 -15.38 28.19 -33.75
CA HIS A 2 -14.90 27.77 -32.44
C HIS A 2 -15.00 26.25 -32.32
N ASN A 3 -13.86 25.60 -32.05
CA ASN A 3 -13.80 24.20 -31.66
C ASN A 3 -14.26 24.09 -30.20
N SER A 4 -15.47 23.63 -29.97
CA SER A 4 -15.95 23.21 -28.66
C SER A 4 -15.54 21.77 -28.43
N LEU A 5 -14.73 21.52 -27.38
CA LEU A 5 -14.48 20.18 -26.85
C LEU A 5 -15.82 19.52 -26.45
N PRO A 6 -15.94 18.17 -26.52
CA PRO A 6 -17.08 17.49 -25.93
C PRO A 6 -17.09 17.75 -24.43
N SER A 7 -18.19 18.30 -23.89
CA SER A 7 -18.37 18.41 -22.46
C SER A 7 -18.37 17.00 -21.87
N ALA A 8 -17.44 16.76 -20.95
CA ALA A 8 -17.49 15.58 -20.10
C ALA A 8 -18.59 15.80 -19.05
N ASP A 9 -19.85 15.77 -19.49
CA ASP A 9 -20.99 15.62 -18.59
C ASP A 9 -21.09 14.15 -18.18
N TYR A 10 -20.15 13.70 -17.34
CA TYR A 10 -20.40 12.58 -16.44
C TYR A 10 -21.31 13.10 -15.32
N ASN A 11 -22.54 13.43 -15.68
CA ASN A 11 -23.59 13.74 -14.74
C ASN A 11 -24.08 12.41 -14.13
N VAL A 12 -23.27 11.86 -13.21
CA VAL A 12 -23.64 10.72 -12.37
C VAL A 12 -24.71 11.22 -11.40
N ASN A 13 -25.97 11.16 -11.83
CA ASN A 13 -27.12 11.39 -10.96
C ASN A 13 -27.07 10.36 -9.82
N PRO A 14 -26.80 10.75 -8.55
CA PRO A 14 -26.67 9.82 -7.43
C PRO A 14 -28.03 9.30 -6.93
N LYS A 15 -29.13 9.70 -7.56
CA LYS A 15 -30.48 9.27 -7.19
C LYS A 15 -30.74 7.84 -7.67
N GLY A 16 -30.30 6.88 -6.86
CA GLY A 16 -30.99 5.60 -6.72
C GLY A 16 -30.78 4.56 -7.83
N ARG A 17 -29.53 4.26 -8.22
CA ARG A 17 -29.26 2.82 -8.42
C ARG A 17 -29.46 2.20 -7.04
N ASN A 18 -30.46 1.32 -6.92
CA ASN A 18 -30.92 0.81 -5.64
C ASN A 18 -29.71 0.20 -4.92
N ILE A 19 -29.38 0.67 -3.71
CA ILE A 19 -28.27 0.10 -2.92
C ILE A 19 -28.40 -1.43 -2.82
N ALA A 20 -29.64 -1.95 -2.81
CA ALA A 20 -29.90 -3.39 -2.89
C ALA A 20 -29.28 -4.05 -4.12
N GLU A 21 -29.35 -3.43 -5.29
CA GLU A 21 -28.75 -3.92 -6.54
C GLU A 21 -27.22 -3.92 -6.45
N LEU A 22 -26.62 -2.88 -5.85
CA LEU A 22 -25.17 -2.85 -5.62
C LEU A 22 -24.73 -3.96 -4.67
N ILE A 23 -25.47 -4.20 -3.60
CA ILE A 23 -25.19 -5.26 -2.63
C ILE A 23 -25.40 -6.64 -3.26
N GLU A 24 -26.43 -6.81 -4.10
CA GLU A 24 -26.67 -8.05 -4.84
C GLU A 24 -25.53 -8.37 -5.81
N ILE A 25 -25.07 -7.37 -6.58
CA ILE A 25 -23.90 -7.51 -7.47
C ILE A 25 -22.65 -7.82 -6.65
N PHE A 26 -22.44 -7.11 -5.55
CA PHE A 26 -21.29 -7.31 -4.67
C PHE A 26 -21.27 -8.72 -4.07
N THR A 27 -22.41 -9.22 -3.55
CA THR A 27 -22.50 -10.55 -2.94
C THR A 27 -22.39 -11.67 -3.97
N SER A 28 -22.89 -11.45 -5.18
CA SER A 28 -22.90 -12.43 -6.28
C SER A 28 -21.69 -12.34 -7.19
N PHE A 29 -20.74 -11.44 -6.91
CA PHE A 29 -19.59 -11.15 -7.77
C PHE A 29 -18.78 -12.41 -8.16
N HIS A 30 -18.69 -13.35 -7.23
CA HIS A 30 -18.03 -14.64 -7.41
C HIS A 30 -18.59 -15.50 -8.57
N ILE A 31 -19.84 -15.26 -8.99
CA ILE A 31 -20.50 -15.97 -10.10
C ILE A 31 -20.00 -15.45 -11.46
N PHE A 32 -19.68 -14.17 -11.55
CA PHE A 32 -19.32 -13.49 -12.79
C PHE A 32 -17.82 -13.54 -13.09
N ASP A 33 -17.00 -13.74 -12.06
CA ASP A 33 -15.55 -13.78 -12.19
C ASP A 33 -15.04 -15.22 -12.29
N LYS A 34 -14.77 -15.70 -13.51
CA LYS A 34 -14.18 -17.03 -13.72
C LYS A 34 -12.65 -17.06 -13.52
N HIS A 35 -11.95 -15.93 -13.40
CA HIS A 35 -10.47 -15.92 -13.43
C HIS A 35 -9.76 -14.77 -12.68
N GLY A 36 -10.34 -14.18 -11.63
CA GLY A 36 -9.66 -13.15 -10.82
C GLY A 36 -9.36 -11.86 -11.57
N LYS A 37 -10.07 -11.58 -12.69
CA LYS A 37 -9.74 -10.43 -13.55
C LYS A 37 -10.38 -9.12 -13.10
N PHE A 38 -11.33 -9.18 -12.18
CA PHE A 38 -12.19 -8.04 -11.84
C PHE A 38 -11.97 -7.50 -10.42
N HIS A 39 -10.77 -7.64 -9.85
CA HIS A 39 -10.44 -7.06 -8.53
C HIS A 39 -10.71 -5.55 -8.44
N THR A 40 -10.49 -4.82 -9.53
CA THR A 40 -10.77 -3.37 -9.61
C THR A 40 -12.26 -3.06 -9.54
N ASP A 41 -13.10 -3.82 -10.23
CA ASP A 41 -14.55 -3.58 -10.21
C ASP A 41 -15.15 -3.94 -8.85
N LEU A 42 -14.67 -5.02 -8.23
CA LEU A 42 -15.05 -5.39 -6.87
C LEU A 42 -14.63 -4.32 -5.85
N ALA A 43 -13.42 -3.77 -5.99
CA ALA A 43 -12.93 -2.65 -5.18
C ALA A 43 -13.81 -1.40 -5.33
N LEU A 44 -14.19 -1.03 -6.56
CA LEU A 44 -15.05 0.11 -6.82
C LEU A 44 -16.46 -0.10 -6.25
N LEU A 45 -17.03 -1.29 -6.40
CA LEU A 45 -18.31 -1.66 -5.80
C LEU A 45 -18.25 -1.56 -4.27
N PHE A 46 -17.19 -2.09 -3.66
CA PHE A 46 -16.97 -1.98 -2.22
C PHE A 46 -16.92 -0.53 -1.76
N GLN A 47 -16.13 0.34 -2.41
CA GLN A 47 -16.03 1.76 -2.06
C GLN A 47 -17.37 2.49 -2.20
N LEU A 48 -18.14 2.19 -3.26
CA LEU A 48 -19.47 2.78 -3.43
C LEU A 48 -20.42 2.40 -2.29
N ILE A 49 -20.38 1.14 -1.84
CA ILE A 49 -21.19 0.63 -0.73
C ILE A 49 -20.68 1.18 0.62
N GLU A 50 -19.36 1.23 0.83
CA GLU A 50 -18.73 1.77 2.03
C GLU A 50 -19.06 3.25 2.21
N ASN A 51 -19.08 4.04 1.14
CA ASN A 51 -19.53 5.43 1.17
C ASN A 51 -20.99 5.56 1.65
N GLN A 52 -21.87 4.59 1.35
CA GLN A 52 -23.25 4.65 1.85
C GLN A 52 -23.34 4.46 3.36
N LYS A 53 -22.40 3.72 3.96
CA LYS A 53 -22.31 3.60 5.43
C LYS A 53 -22.03 4.95 6.09
N GLU A 54 -21.23 5.81 5.45
CA GLU A 54 -20.91 7.15 5.95
C GLU A 54 -22.03 8.16 5.66
N TYR A 55 -22.53 8.22 4.43
CA TYR A 55 -23.43 9.29 3.99
C TYR A 55 -24.92 8.95 4.11
N CYS A 56 -25.30 7.68 4.20
CA CYS A 56 -26.69 7.20 4.27
C CYS A 56 -26.85 5.98 5.22
N PRO A 57 -26.47 6.09 6.51
CA PRO A 57 -26.37 4.96 7.42
C PRO A 57 -27.67 4.16 7.59
N HIS A 58 -28.82 4.85 7.65
CA HIS A 58 -30.13 4.18 7.76
C HIS A 58 -30.50 3.33 6.54
N GLN A 59 -29.96 3.65 5.36
CA GLN A 59 -30.16 2.81 4.18
C GLN A 59 -29.22 1.60 4.27
N PHE A 60 -27.96 1.82 4.63
CA PHE A 60 -26.97 0.75 4.82
C PHE A 60 -27.41 -0.30 5.85
N GLU A 61 -27.87 0.12 7.03
CA GLU A 61 -28.36 -0.77 8.11
C GLU A 61 -29.50 -1.68 7.64
N ARG A 62 -30.43 -1.17 6.84
CA ARG A 62 -31.56 -1.94 6.31
C ARG A 62 -31.15 -3.07 5.36
N PHE A 63 -29.95 -3.02 4.80
CA PHE A 63 -29.44 -4.06 3.89
C PHE A 63 -28.46 -5.03 4.57
N GLN A 64 -28.13 -4.83 5.85
CA GLN A 64 -27.42 -5.83 6.66
C GLN A 64 -28.31 -7.05 6.95
N GLU A 65 -29.64 -6.86 6.93
CA GLU A 65 -30.61 -7.92 7.17
C GLU A 65 -30.68 -8.89 5.95
N ASN A 66 -29.86 -9.94 6.00
CA ASN A 66 -29.97 -11.19 5.23
C ASN A 66 -29.82 -11.12 3.69
N GLN A 67 -28.65 -10.72 3.19
CA GLN A 67 -28.26 -11.00 1.80
C GLN A 67 -26.98 -11.85 1.73
N ASN A 68 -27.08 -13.14 1.39
CA ASN A 68 -26.01 -14.01 0.86
C ASN A 68 -24.57 -13.80 1.39
N GLY A 69 -24.40 -13.70 2.72
CA GLY A 69 -23.08 -13.48 3.35
C GLY A 69 -22.48 -12.10 3.09
N PHE A 70 -23.31 -11.08 2.84
CA PHE A 70 -22.90 -9.69 2.59
C PHE A 70 -22.00 -9.16 3.70
N GLU A 71 -22.43 -9.28 4.95
CA GLU A 71 -21.69 -8.76 6.10
C GLU A 71 -20.29 -9.38 6.18
N GLU A 72 -20.17 -10.69 6.00
CA GLU A 72 -18.87 -11.38 6.00
C GLU A 72 -17.96 -10.89 4.87
N LYS A 73 -18.48 -10.82 3.63
CA LYS A 73 -17.75 -10.33 2.46
C LYS A 73 -17.33 -8.86 2.60
N PHE A 74 -18.24 -8.03 3.14
CA PHE A 74 -18.00 -6.62 3.38
C PHE A 74 -16.94 -6.42 4.47
N ASN A 75 -17.02 -7.15 5.58
CA ASN A 75 -16.05 -7.09 6.67
C ASN A 75 -14.66 -7.58 6.22
N LEU A 76 -14.61 -8.63 5.39
CA LEU A 76 -13.37 -9.09 4.77
C LEU A 76 -12.74 -8.00 3.89
N MET A 77 -13.50 -7.38 2.99
CA MET A 77 -12.98 -6.30 2.15
C MET A 77 -12.58 -5.08 2.98
N SER A 78 -13.40 -4.63 3.92
CA SER A 78 -13.09 -3.47 4.77
C SER A 78 -11.79 -3.69 5.56
N SER A 79 -11.64 -4.86 6.18
CA SER A 79 -10.41 -5.23 6.89
C SER A 79 -9.19 -5.28 5.97
N SER A 80 -9.37 -5.80 4.75
CA SER A 80 -8.32 -5.90 3.75
C SER A 80 -7.89 -4.52 3.24
N PHE A 81 -8.85 -3.63 3.00
CA PHE A 81 -8.62 -2.27 2.53
C PHE A 81 -7.91 -1.41 3.59
N GLN A 82 -8.30 -1.55 4.86
CA GLN A 82 -7.59 -0.91 5.98
C GLN A 82 -6.12 -1.31 5.99
N LEU A 83 -5.82 -2.62 5.91
CA LEU A 83 -4.43 -3.08 5.86
C LEU A 83 -3.70 -2.58 4.61
N ILE A 84 -4.34 -2.62 3.43
CA ILE A 84 -3.76 -2.09 2.20
C ILE A 84 -3.39 -0.60 2.36
N GLN A 85 -4.27 0.20 2.97
CA GLN A 85 -4.01 1.62 3.21
C GLN A 85 -2.83 1.84 4.17
N GLU A 86 -2.71 1.04 5.22
CA GLU A 86 -1.55 1.09 6.12
C GLU A 86 -0.24 0.74 5.40
N LEU A 87 -0.26 -0.29 4.54
CA LEU A 87 0.88 -0.66 3.70
C LEU A 87 1.23 0.47 2.70
N GLU A 88 0.24 1.14 2.12
CA GLU A 88 0.46 2.31 1.24
C GLU A 88 1.11 3.46 1.98
N ASN A 89 0.67 3.75 3.21
CA ASN A 89 1.25 4.80 4.02
C ASN A 89 2.74 4.54 4.28
N ILE A 90 3.12 3.29 4.60
CA ILE A 90 4.53 2.90 4.74
C ILE A 90 5.27 3.09 3.41
N GLN A 91 4.69 2.68 2.29
CA GLN A 91 5.29 2.84 0.96
C GLN A 91 5.54 4.33 0.62
N ILE A 92 4.59 5.20 0.95
CA ILE A 92 4.68 6.64 0.75
C ILE A 92 5.80 7.23 1.62
N GLN A 93 5.88 6.84 2.90
CA GLN A 93 6.95 7.25 3.79
C GLN A 93 8.33 6.83 3.25
N LEU A 94 8.45 5.58 2.81
CA LEU A 94 9.68 5.06 2.21
C LEU A 94 10.14 5.89 1.02
N LYS A 95 9.23 6.26 0.12
CA LYS A 95 9.53 7.08 -1.07
C LYS A 95 9.88 8.52 -0.74
N LYS A 96 9.20 9.12 0.26
CA LYS A 96 9.37 10.54 0.60
C LYS A 96 10.64 10.80 1.41
N GLN A 97 10.92 9.95 2.40
CA GLN A 97 11.99 10.17 3.37
C GLN A 97 13.34 9.63 2.88
N PHE A 98 13.36 8.47 2.24
CA PHE A 98 14.60 7.78 1.87
C PHE A 98 14.94 8.03 0.40
N LYS A 99 15.53 9.20 0.14
CA LYS A 99 16.04 9.56 -1.17
C LYS A 99 17.43 8.96 -1.37
N LEU A 100 17.65 8.40 -2.56
CA LEU A 100 18.98 8.00 -3.00
C LEU A 100 19.80 9.27 -3.29
N PHE A 101 21.10 9.20 -3.07
CA PHE A 101 22.05 10.25 -3.45
C PHE A 101 22.20 10.26 -4.97
N GLN A 102 21.22 10.83 -5.69
CA GLN A 102 21.26 10.94 -7.13
C GLN A 102 22.03 12.19 -7.56
N GLY A 103 23.15 12.01 -8.27
CA GLY A 103 23.66 12.84 -9.37
C GLY A 103 23.95 14.35 -9.15
N LYS A 104 23.56 14.95 -8.05
CA LYS A 104 23.92 16.31 -7.64
C LYS A 104 24.48 16.23 -6.23
N LEU A 105 25.80 16.06 -6.17
CA LEU A 105 26.59 16.25 -4.96
C LEU A 105 26.41 17.70 -4.50
N THR A 106 25.48 17.94 -3.59
CA THR A 106 25.50 19.13 -2.73
C THR A 106 26.04 18.81 -1.34
N SER A 107 26.23 17.53 -1.01
CA SER A 107 26.66 17.05 0.29
C SER A 107 28.06 16.43 0.23
N SER A 108 28.91 16.79 1.20
CA SER A 108 30.24 16.19 1.35
C SER A 108 30.14 14.68 1.63
N PRO A 109 31.18 13.88 1.36
CA PRO A 109 31.20 12.46 1.73
C PRO A 109 30.87 12.21 3.21
N GLU A 110 31.29 13.12 4.11
CA GLU A 110 31.01 13.05 5.55
C GLU A 110 29.53 13.31 5.85
N GLU A 111 28.91 14.27 5.19
CA GLU A 111 27.47 14.54 5.32
C GLU A 111 26.63 13.35 4.83
N ASN A 112 27.03 12.71 3.73
CA ASN A 112 26.38 11.50 3.24
C ASN A 112 26.49 10.33 4.22
N VAL A 113 27.61 10.20 4.94
CA VAL A 113 27.80 9.18 5.98
C VAL A 113 26.85 9.43 7.15
N GLU A 114 26.74 10.68 7.64
CA GLU A 114 25.85 11.00 8.76
C GLU A 114 24.37 10.86 8.38
N ILE A 115 23.97 11.29 7.18
CA ILE A 115 22.63 11.03 6.63
C ILE A 115 22.38 9.52 6.55
N SER A 116 23.35 8.74 6.09
CA SER A 116 23.22 7.29 5.98
C SER A 116 23.03 6.62 7.35
N LYS A 117 23.83 6.97 8.36
CA LYS A 117 23.67 6.46 9.73
C LYS A 117 22.30 6.78 10.31
N LYS A 118 21.80 8.00 10.09
CA LYS A 118 20.45 8.40 10.49
C LYS A 118 19.40 7.55 9.77
N ASN A 119 19.48 7.45 8.45
CA ASN A 119 18.51 6.72 7.65
C ASN A 119 18.47 5.23 8.00
N ILE A 120 19.60 4.60 8.35
CA ILE A 120 19.62 3.22 8.84
C ILE A 120 18.81 3.08 10.14
N LYS A 121 18.98 4.01 11.09
CA LYS A 121 18.19 4.01 12.34
C LYS A 121 16.70 4.18 12.06
N ASP A 122 16.34 5.13 11.20
CA ASP A 122 14.94 5.38 10.83
C ASP A 122 14.32 4.19 10.09
N LEU A 123 15.07 3.51 9.21
CA LEU A 123 14.64 2.27 8.55
C LEU A 123 14.44 1.13 9.55
N HIS A 124 15.28 0.99 10.58
CA HIS A 124 15.07 -0.01 11.64
C HIS A 124 13.79 0.24 12.43
N ILE A 125 13.49 1.50 12.75
CA ILE A 125 12.24 1.88 13.43
C ILE A 125 11.05 1.52 12.53
N LEU A 126 11.11 1.88 11.25
CA LEU A 126 10.04 1.58 10.30
C LEU A 126 9.87 0.07 10.08
N ALA A 127 10.96 -0.70 10.00
CA ALA A 127 10.92 -2.16 9.90
C ALA A 127 10.28 -2.80 11.13
N LYS A 128 10.56 -2.27 12.33
CA LYS A 128 9.93 -2.71 13.58
C LYS A 128 8.43 -2.42 13.57
N TYR A 129 8.04 -1.21 13.16
CA TYR A 129 6.63 -0.83 13.02
C TYR A 129 5.91 -1.74 12.00
N PHE A 130 6.51 -1.95 10.83
CA PHE A 130 5.98 -2.85 9.81
C PHE A 130 5.80 -4.28 10.34
N ARG A 131 6.75 -4.80 11.13
CA ARG A 131 6.60 -6.12 11.77
C ARG A 131 5.44 -6.15 12.77
N ILE A 132 5.25 -5.10 13.57
CA ILE A 132 4.13 -4.99 14.51
C ILE A 132 2.81 -4.99 13.75
N LEU A 133 2.70 -4.16 12.71
CA LEU A 133 1.53 -4.09 11.83
C LEU A 133 1.15 -5.48 11.28
N LEU A 134 2.13 -6.22 10.77
CA LEU A 134 1.87 -7.58 10.26
C LEU A 134 1.42 -8.53 11.37
N SER A 135 1.99 -8.41 12.57
CA SER A 135 1.61 -9.25 13.71
C SER A 135 0.18 -8.99 14.20
N GLU A 136 -0.23 -7.72 14.25
CA GLU A 136 -1.58 -7.31 14.67
C GLU A 136 -2.66 -7.71 13.66
N ASN A 137 -2.27 -7.96 12.41
CA ASN A 137 -3.17 -8.37 11.34
C ASN A 137 -2.99 -9.85 10.93
N LEU A 138 -2.31 -10.68 11.74
CA LEU A 138 -2.06 -12.10 11.42
C LEU A 138 -3.35 -12.88 11.15
N ASP A 139 -4.40 -12.64 11.93
CA ASP A 139 -5.67 -13.33 11.75
C ASP A 139 -6.38 -12.91 10.44
N LYS A 140 -6.18 -11.67 9.99
CA LYS A 140 -6.68 -11.15 8.71
C LYS A 140 -5.84 -11.63 7.52
N LEU A 141 -4.60 -12.06 7.78
CA LEU A 141 -3.67 -12.63 6.80
C LEU A 141 -3.80 -14.14 6.67
N ARG A 142 -4.77 -14.77 7.37
CA ARG A 142 -4.98 -16.22 7.26
C ARG A 142 -5.27 -16.59 5.80
N PRO A 143 -4.59 -17.63 5.27
CA PRO A 143 -4.84 -18.09 3.91
C PRO A 143 -6.29 -18.56 3.79
N ILE A 144 -7.07 -17.88 2.95
CA ILE A 144 -8.32 -18.42 2.44
C ILE A 144 -7.98 -19.30 1.23
N ASN A 145 -8.65 -20.46 1.11
CA ASN A 145 -8.47 -21.34 -0.05
C ASN A 145 -8.89 -20.58 -1.33
N PRO A 146 -8.07 -20.54 -2.40
CA PRO A 146 -8.43 -19.90 -3.66
C PRO A 146 -9.76 -20.38 -4.28
N GLU A 147 -10.18 -21.60 -3.97
CA GLU A 147 -11.46 -22.17 -4.41
C GLU A 147 -12.66 -21.67 -3.59
N ASP A 148 -12.42 -21.02 -2.43
CA ASP A 148 -13.45 -20.44 -1.60
C ASP A 148 -13.98 -19.13 -2.25
N PRO A 149 -15.31 -18.95 -2.40
CA PRO A 149 -15.89 -17.71 -2.88
C PRO A 149 -15.43 -16.44 -2.13
N LEU A 150 -15.10 -16.55 -0.83
CA LEU A 150 -14.62 -15.47 0.01
C LEU A 150 -13.19 -15.02 -0.33
N TYR A 151 -12.40 -15.86 -1.00
CA TYR A 151 -11.01 -15.57 -1.36
C TYR A 151 -10.85 -14.21 -2.06
N ARG A 152 -11.77 -13.89 -2.96
CA ARG A 152 -11.75 -12.65 -3.77
C ARG A 152 -11.91 -11.40 -2.93
N TYR A 153 -12.68 -11.49 -1.85
CA TYR A 153 -12.99 -10.40 -0.93
C TYR A 153 -11.86 -10.17 0.09
N SER A 154 -11.02 -11.18 0.32
CA SER A 154 -9.86 -11.08 1.22
C SER A 154 -8.67 -10.31 0.65
N ASN A 155 -8.61 -10.10 -0.67
CA ASN A 155 -7.48 -9.47 -1.34
C ASN A 155 -6.09 -10.04 -0.93
N CYS A 156 -6.03 -11.32 -0.52
CA CYS A 156 -4.81 -11.92 0.04
C CYS A 156 -3.59 -11.79 -0.89
N ASP A 157 -3.75 -11.97 -2.20
CA ASP A 157 -2.64 -11.86 -3.15
C ASP A 157 -2.13 -10.42 -3.29
N ILE A 158 -3.03 -9.44 -3.31
CA ILE A 158 -2.67 -8.02 -3.37
C ILE A 158 -1.90 -7.63 -2.11
N ILE A 159 -2.40 -8.04 -0.94
CA ILE A 159 -1.76 -7.79 0.34
C ILE A 159 -0.38 -8.45 0.40
N ARG A 160 -0.27 -9.73 0.01
CA ARG A 160 1.01 -10.46 -0.01
C ARG A 160 2.03 -9.80 -0.92
N ALA A 161 1.62 -9.44 -2.15
CA ALA A 161 2.50 -8.75 -3.10
C ALA A 161 3.00 -7.40 -2.56
N ARG A 162 2.15 -6.63 -1.88
CA ARG A 162 2.54 -5.36 -1.25
C ARG A 162 3.49 -5.57 -0.09
N ILE A 163 3.24 -6.57 0.76
CA ILE A 163 4.12 -6.94 1.87
C ILE A 163 5.51 -7.29 1.34
N ASP A 164 5.59 -8.15 0.32
CA ASP A 164 6.87 -8.58 -0.23
C ASP A 164 7.62 -7.43 -0.93
N ASN A 165 6.89 -6.54 -1.61
CA ASN A 165 7.47 -5.32 -2.17
C ASN A 165 8.08 -4.41 -1.09
N LEU A 166 7.36 -4.19 0.02
CA LEU A 166 7.83 -3.37 1.13
C LEU A 166 9.04 -3.99 1.83
N LYS A 167 9.02 -5.32 2.06
CA LYS A 167 10.18 -6.06 2.60
C LYS A 167 11.41 -5.84 1.74
N SER A 168 11.30 -6.09 0.43
CA SER A 168 12.43 -5.89 -0.50
C SER A 168 12.92 -4.45 -0.45
N ARG A 169 12.00 -3.47 -0.49
CA ARG A 169 12.36 -2.05 -0.51
C ARG A 169 13.09 -1.62 0.76
N ILE A 170 12.65 -2.06 1.93
CA ILE A 170 13.32 -1.79 3.21
C ILE A 170 14.74 -2.38 3.17
N ILE A 171 14.89 -3.64 2.76
CA ILE A 171 16.19 -4.32 2.66
C ILE A 171 17.14 -3.57 1.71
N ASP A 172 16.66 -3.20 0.51
CA ASP A 172 17.47 -2.55 -0.51
C ASP A 172 17.93 -1.16 -0.05
N LEU A 173 17.05 -0.39 0.60
CA LEU A 173 17.41 0.91 1.18
C LEU A 173 18.41 0.78 2.32
N THR A 174 18.24 -0.22 3.20
CA THR A 174 19.20 -0.48 4.29
C THR A 174 20.58 -0.78 3.72
N LYS A 175 20.68 -1.73 2.77
CA LYS A 175 21.95 -2.06 2.11
C LYS A 175 22.59 -0.86 1.43
N TYR A 176 21.78 -0.03 0.77
CA TYR A 176 22.24 1.20 0.12
C TYR A 176 22.92 2.14 1.12
N TYR A 177 22.24 2.48 2.22
CA TYR A 177 22.81 3.40 3.22
C TYR A 177 23.97 2.78 4.00
N GLU A 178 23.94 1.47 4.27
CA GLU A 178 25.08 0.76 4.86
C GLU A 178 26.33 0.91 4.00
N SER A 179 26.22 0.73 2.68
CA SER A 179 27.37 0.89 1.77
C SER A 179 28.01 2.28 1.85
N HIS A 180 27.20 3.34 1.99
CA HIS A 180 27.69 4.71 2.11
C HIS A 180 28.23 5.03 3.51
N ALA A 181 27.66 4.46 4.57
CA ALA A 181 28.20 4.58 5.92
C ALA A 181 29.58 3.90 6.04
N SER A 182 29.75 2.75 5.40
CA SER A 182 31.00 1.96 5.41
C SER A 182 32.12 2.56 4.53
N GLN A 183 31.81 3.34 3.49
CA GLN A 183 32.82 4.00 2.65
C GLN A 183 33.74 4.96 3.42
N SER A 184 33.35 5.42 4.63
CA SER A 184 34.20 6.21 5.53
C SER A 184 35.42 5.44 6.07
N SER A 185 35.35 4.11 6.21
CA SER A 185 36.51 3.31 6.63
C SER A 185 37.53 3.17 5.49
N PHE A 186 37.05 3.10 4.23
CA PHE A 186 37.90 2.99 3.05
C PHE A 186 38.56 4.33 2.69
N MET A 187 37.82 5.45 2.79
CA MET A 187 38.37 6.79 2.53
C MET A 187 39.33 7.27 3.63
N SER A 188 39.08 6.93 4.90
CA SER A 188 40.05 7.21 5.99
C SER A 188 41.29 6.32 5.93
N PHE A 189 41.16 5.10 5.40
CA PHE A 189 42.30 4.22 5.11
C PHE A 189 43.15 4.74 3.95
N ILE A 190 42.53 5.26 2.88
CA ILE A 190 43.25 5.82 1.73
C ILE A 190 43.93 7.16 2.08
N SER A 191 43.29 8.03 2.88
CA SER A 191 43.91 9.30 3.30
C SER A 191 45.09 9.12 4.26
N GLY A 192 45.16 7.99 4.98
CA GLY A 192 46.30 7.61 5.81
C GLY A 192 47.49 7.01 5.05
N TRP A 193 47.34 6.67 3.75
CA TRP A 193 48.38 6.05 2.92
C TRP A 193 49.00 6.98 1.87
N ILE A 194 48.47 8.19 1.68
CA ILE A 194 49.12 9.21 0.86
C ILE A 194 50.17 9.90 1.76
N PRO A 195 51.48 9.73 1.52
CA PRO A 195 52.47 10.47 2.28
C PRO A 195 52.25 11.96 2.01
N SER A 196 52.20 12.76 3.07
CA SER A 196 52.37 14.20 2.94
C SER A 196 53.71 14.43 2.24
N LYS A 197 53.68 14.84 0.97
CA LYS A 197 54.86 15.35 0.31
C LYS A 197 55.25 16.61 1.07
N GLY A 198 56.34 16.49 1.84
CA GLY A 198 56.94 17.62 2.51
C GLY A 198 57.24 18.73 1.54
N SER A 199 57.01 19.95 2.00
CA SER A 199 57.60 21.20 1.52
C SER A 199 57.62 22.14 2.71
#